data_AF-A0A1V4KB58-F1
#
_entry.id   AF-A0A1V4KB58-F1
#
_cell.length_a   1.000
_cell.length_b   1.000
_cell.length_c   1.000
_cell.angle_alpha   90.00
_cell.angle_beta   90.00
_cell.angle_gamma   90.00
#
_symmetry.space_group_name_H-M   'P 1'
#
loop_
_entity.id
_entity.type
_entity.pdbx_description
1 polymer ?
#
loop_
_entity_poly.entity_id
_entity_poly.type
_entity_poly.pdbx_seq_one_letter_code
_entity_poly.pdbx_strand_id
1 'polypeptide(L)' 'MPAQQDTDRGFLTFKDFKKAFNSASPQLSEKIIVEAFKEVDQDSDGCISFKEFESAMKYGQDEVSPVCFA' A
#
# COMPACT_ATOMS: atom_id res chain seq x y z
N MET A 1 31.36 11.59 -2.14
CA MET A 1 30.46 10.59 -1.57
C MET A 1 29.14 10.68 -2.32
N PRO A 2 28.79 9.73 -3.20
CA PRO A 2 27.48 9.77 -3.84
C PRO A 2 26.44 9.23 -2.88
N ALA A 3 25.34 9.98 -2.78
CA ALA A 3 24.17 9.70 -1.96
C ALA A 3 23.67 8.27 -2.21
N GLN A 4 23.24 7.64 -1.11
CA GLN A 4 22.63 6.32 -1.06
C GLN A 4 21.64 6.16 -2.21
N GLN A 5 22.07 5.36 -3.17
CA GLN A 5 21.34 5.05 -4.38
C GLN A 5 20.04 4.39 -3.95
N ASP A 6 18.94 4.93 -4.45
CA ASP A 6 17.59 4.38 -4.39
C ASP A 6 17.61 2.96 -5.00
N THR A 7 17.86 1.95 -4.15
CA THR A 7 17.99 0.53 -4.57
C THR A 7 16.80 -0.30 -4.13
N ASP A 8 15.59 0.27 -4.12
CA ASP A 8 14.36 -0.50 -3.92
C ASP A 8 13.57 -0.60 -5.23
N ARG A 9 14.22 -1.17 -6.25
CA ARG A 9 13.61 -1.47 -7.56
C ARG A 9 12.72 -2.73 -7.50
N GLY A 10 11.82 -2.81 -6.52
CA GLY A 10 10.93 -3.96 -6.39
C GLY A 10 10.09 -4.07 -5.11
N PHE A 11 10.34 -3.22 -4.11
CA PHE A 11 9.58 -3.19 -2.87
C PHE A 11 9.16 -1.77 -2.53
N LEU A 12 8.06 -1.65 -1.81
CA LEU A 12 7.51 -0.38 -1.39
C LEU A 12 7.61 -0.27 0.13
N THR A 13 8.60 0.50 0.59
CA THR A 13 8.82 0.71 2.02
C THR A 13 7.70 1.54 2.65
N PHE A 14 7.53 1.46 3.97
CA PHE A 14 6.57 2.30 4.69
C PHE A 14 6.73 3.81 4.39
N LYS A 15 7.97 4.27 4.16
CA LYS A 15 8.24 5.69 3.82
C LYS A 15 7.69 6.05 2.45
N ASP A 16 7.83 5.17 1.47
CA ASP A 16 7.34 5.39 0.10
C ASP A 16 5.83 5.24 0.05
N PHE A 17 5.27 4.25 0.75
CA PHE A 17 3.83 4.10 0.92
C PHE A 17 3.22 5.36 1.56
N LYS A 18 3.80 5.88 2.64
CA LYS A 18 3.35 7.12 3.28
C LYS A 18 3.42 8.34 2.35
N LYS A 19 4.49 8.47 1.56
CA LYS A 19 4.62 9.56 0.58
C LYS A 19 3.57 9.44 -0.53
N ALA A 20 3.36 8.24 -1.07
CA ALA A 20 2.35 7.97 -2.08
C ALA A 20 0.95 8.28 -1.57
N PHE A 21 0.62 7.86 -0.34
CA PHE A 21 -0.66 8.16 0.30
C PHE A 21 -0.87 9.65 0.56
N ASN A 22 0.15 10.36 1.05
CA ASN A 22 0.06 11.83 1.20
C ASN A 22 -0.13 12.54 -0.14
N SER A 23 0.46 12.02 -1.23
CA SER A 23 0.29 12.59 -2.57
C SER A 23 -1.06 12.25 -3.20
N ALA A 24 -1.57 11.04 -2.97
CA ALA A 24 -2.83 10.57 -3.54
C ALA A 24 -4.05 11.08 -2.74
N SER A 25 -3.92 11.14 -1.42
CA SER A 25 -4.99 11.58 -0.52
C SER A 25 -4.41 12.17 0.79
N PRO A 26 -4.11 13.47 0.82
CA PRO A 26 -3.54 14.16 2.00
C PRO A 26 -4.49 14.22 3.20
N GLN A 27 -5.72 13.72 3.05
CA GLN A 27 -6.77 13.72 4.06
C GLN A 27 -6.70 12.49 4.97
N LEU A 28 -5.90 11.49 4.58
CA LEU A 28 -5.75 10.25 5.33
C LEU A 28 -4.78 10.45 6.50
N SER A 29 -5.25 10.12 7.69
CA SER A 29 -4.42 10.16 8.89
C SER A 29 -3.35 9.09 8.84
N GLU A 30 -2.18 9.38 9.43
CA GLU A 30 -1.06 8.44 9.52
C GLU A 30 -1.48 7.08 10.09
N LYS A 31 -2.43 7.07 11.03
CA LYS A 31 -2.99 5.84 11.58
C LYS A 31 -3.61 4.93 10.51
N ILE A 32 -4.40 5.49 9.59
CA ILE A 32 -5.04 4.74 8.50
C ILE A 32 -3.98 4.21 7.53
N ILE A 33 -2.94 5.01 7.26
CA ILE A 33 -1.82 4.59 6.41
C ILE A 33 -1.08 3.40 7.06
N VAL A 34 -0.86 3.44 8.38
CA VAL A 34 -0.23 2.33 9.12
C VAL A 34 -1.11 1.09 9.13
N GLU A 35 -2.43 1.24 9.33
CA GLU A 35 -3.38 0.12 9.30
C GLU A 35 -3.43 -0.51 7.90
N ALA A 36 -3.55 0.29 6.85
CA ALA A 36 -3.53 -0.19 5.47
C ALA A 36 -2.19 -0.85 5.11
N PHE A 37 -1.06 -0.28 5.55
CA PHE A 37 0.25 -0.87 5.33
C PHE A 37 0.34 -2.27 5.96
N LYS A 38 -0.09 -2.41 7.21
CA LYS A 38 -0.11 -3.70 7.92
C LYS A 38 -1.08 -4.72 7.34
N GLU A 39 -2.14 -4.26 6.69
CA GLU A 39 -3.10 -5.14 6.03
C GLU A 39 -2.52 -5.72 4.72
N VAL A 40 -1.66 -4.95 4.04
CA VAL A 40 -1.02 -5.36 2.79
C VAL A 40 0.29 -6.13 3.05
N ASP A 41 1.08 -5.71 4.03
CA ASP A 41 2.34 -6.32 4.49
C ASP A 41 2.05 -7.62 5.26
N GLN A 42 1.89 -8.72 4.52
CA GLN A 42 1.44 -10.00 5.06
C GLN A 42 2.56 -10.72 5.82
N ASP A 43 3.80 -10.54 5.41
CA ASP A 43 4.96 -11.11 6.08
C ASP A 43 5.53 -10.21 7.18
N SER A 44 5.03 -8.97 7.29
CA SER A 44 5.43 -7.99 8.31
C SER A 44 6.92 -7.68 8.27
N ASP A 45 7.51 -7.70 7.07
CA ASP A 45 8.92 -7.38 6.86
C ASP A 45 9.18 -5.85 6.81
N GLY A 46 8.10 -5.05 6.78
CA GLY A 46 8.15 -3.60 6.72
C GLY A 46 8.28 -3.02 5.30
N CYS A 47 8.14 -3.86 4.27
CA CYS A 47 8.35 -3.58 2.85
C CYS A 47 7.34 -4.35 1.98
N ILE A 48 6.36 -3.65 1.40
CA ILE A 48 5.40 -4.32 0.52
C ILE A 48 6.09 -4.79 -0.77
N SER A 49 6.17 -6.10 -0.96
CA SER A 49 6.65 -6.71 -2.19
C SER A 49 5.62 -6.62 -3.31
N PHE A 50 6.05 -6.75 -4.57
CA PHE A 50 5.13 -6.78 -5.71
C PHE A 50 4.00 -7.82 -5.54
N LYS A 51 4.31 -8.99 -4.96
CA LYS A 51 3.32 -10.05 -4.75
C LYS A 51 2.26 -9.68 -3.72
N GLU A 52 2.66 -8.99 -2.66
CA GLU A 52 1.73 -8.53 -1.61
C GLU A 52 0.85 -7.41 -2.13
N PHE A 53 1.44 -6.47 -2.89
CA PHE A 53 0.67 -5.44 -3.57
C PHE A 53 -0.34 -6.02 -4.57
N GLU A 54 0.08 -6.99 -5.39
CA GLU A 54 -0.79 -7.67 -6.34
C GLU A 54 -1.92 -8.43 -5.63
N SER A 55 -1.60 -9.10 -4.52
CA SER A 55 -2.58 -9.78 -3.68
C SER A 55 -3.59 -8.79 -3.13
N ALA A 56 -3.14 -7.69 -2.51
CA ALA A 56 -4.01 -6.65 -1.97
C ALA A 56 -4.93 -6.01 -3.03
N MET A 57 -4.42 -5.74 -4.23
CA MET A 57 -5.26 -5.24 -5.34
C MET A 57 -6.30 -6.25 -5.80
N LYS A 58 -6.00 -7.55 -5.74
CA LYS A 58 -6.96 -8.61 -6.08
C LYS A 58 -8.07 -8.76 -5.05
N TYR A 59 -7.79 -8.53 -3.76
CA TYR A 59 -8.79 -8.62 -2.69
C TYR A 59 -9.84 -7.49 -2.71
N GLY A 60 -9.59 -6.36 -3.40
CA GLY A 60 -10.51 -5.22 -3.47
C GLY A 60 -11.68 -5.31 -4.47
N GLN A 61 -11.84 -6.43 -5.20
CA GLN A 61 -12.84 -6.56 -6.28
C GLN A 61 -14.05 -7.46 -5.95
N ASP A 62 -14.14 -8.08 -4.76
CA ASP A 62 -15.20 -9.08 -4.51
C ASP A 62 -16.50 -8.50 -3.89
N GLU A 63 -16.54 -7.23 -3.45
CA GLU A 63 -17.68 -6.68 -2.70
C GLU A 63 -18.30 -5.41 -3.32
N VAL A 64 -18.15 -5.17 -4.62
CA VAL A 64 -19.20 -4.43 -5.36
C VAL A 64 -20.17 -5.45 -5.91
N SER A 65 -20.95 -6.05 -5.00
CA SER A 65 -22.28 -6.51 -5.40
C SER A 65 -22.98 -5.30 -6.02
N PRO A 66 -23.36 -5.32 -7.31
CA PRO A 66 -24.36 -4.41 -7.78
C PRO A 66 -25.65 -4.85 -7.08
N VAL A 67 -25.87 -4.37 -5.86
CA VAL A 67 -27.20 -4.31 -5.27
C VAL A 67 -27.93 -3.24 -6.08
N CYS A 68 -28.36 -3.64 -7.26
CA CYS A 68 -29.42 -2.98 -7.99
C CYS A 68 -30.71 -3.44 -7.30
N PHE A 69 -31.14 -2.70 -6.27
CA PHE A 69 -32.55 -2.63 -5.93
C PHE A 69 -33.26 -1.94 -7.10
N ALA A 70 -33.85 -2.71 -8.01
CA ALA A 70 -35.00 -2.31 -8.85
C ALA A 70 -35.51 -3.52 -9.65
#